data_AF-D6STS1-F1
#
_entry.id   AF-D6STS1-F1
#
_cell.length_a   1.000
_cell.length_b   1.000
_cell.length_c   1.000
_cell.angle_alpha   90.00
_cell.angle_beta   90.00
_cell.angle_gamma   90.00
#
_symmetry.space_group_name_H-M   'P 1'
#
loop_
_entity.id
_entity.type
_entity.pdbx_description
1 polymer ?
#
loop_
_entity_poly.entity_id
_entity_poly.type
_entity_poly.pdbx_seq_one_letter_code
_entity_poly.pdbx_strand_id
1 'polypeptide(L)'
;MRRRKPGRPRLYSNAPQMQERINSYFDACHEWEEIPTVSGLCLHLGFTDPSALKYYATASKAHAHFSKAIRRALMKIEACKAQALVDGELEPGRLRGLMFDLRVNHDWREKVSVKAEEPGNAGCGVAVIGWEKFNENWQERMLKGKA
;
A
#
# COMPACT_ATOMS: atom_id res chain seq x y z
N MET A 1 -9.14 -7.90 -43.06
CA MET A 1 -8.81 -7.41 -41.69
C MET A 1 -9.41 -8.35 -40.65
N ARG A 2 -8.59 -9.00 -39.79
CA ARG A 2 -9.09 -9.81 -38.67
C ARG A 2 -9.66 -8.87 -37.58
N ARG A 3 -10.97 -8.92 -37.33
CA ARG A 3 -11.56 -8.25 -36.16
C ARG A 3 -10.98 -8.88 -34.90
N ARG A 4 -10.35 -8.09 -34.03
CA ARG A 4 -9.93 -8.56 -32.70
C ARG A 4 -11.17 -8.98 -31.93
N LYS A 5 -11.14 -10.16 -31.31
CA LYS A 5 -12.21 -10.59 -30.41
C LYS A 5 -12.39 -9.52 -29.34
N PRO A 6 -13.62 -9.03 -29.08
CA PRO A 6 -13.83 -8.08 -28.00
C PRO A 6 -13.35 -8.75 -26.70
N GLY A 7 -12.58 -8.01 -25.90
CA GLY A 7 -12.16 -8.48 -24.59
C GLY A 7 -13.35 -8.75 -23.67
N ARG A 8 -13.08 -9.28 -22.46
CA ARG A 8 -14.12 -9.53 -21.47
C ARG A 8 -15.01 -8.28 -21.31
N PRO A 9 -16.35 -8.42 -21.42
CA PRO A 9 -17.26 -7.31 -21.20
C PRO A 9 -17.04 -6.65 -19.83
N ARG A 10 -17.35 -5.35 -19.75
CA ARG A 10 -17.28 -4.62 -18.49
C ARG A 10 -18.34 -5.15 -17.52
N LEU A 11 -17.98 -5.25 -16.24
CA LEU A 11 -18.89 -5.70 -15.17
C LEU A 11 -19.99 -4.69 -14.90
N TYR A 12 -19.67 -3.40 -14.95
CA TYR A 12 -20.60 -2.32 -14.68
C TYR A 12 -20.88 -1.49 -15.93
N SER A 13 -22.16 -1.18 -16.16
CA SER A 13 -22.63 -0.41 -17.31
C SER A 13 -22.74 1.09 -17.00
N ASN A 14 -23.10 1.46 -15.76
CA ASN A 14 -23.31 2.84 -15.35
C ASN A 14 -22.80 3.12 -13.92
N ALA A 15 -22.45 4.38 -13.66
CA ALA A 15 -21.89 4.82 -12.39
C ALA A 15 -22.83 4.67 -11.17
N PRO A 16 -24.14 4.94 -11.27
CA PRO A 16 -25.07 4.73 -10.16
C PRO A 16 -25.07 3.29 -9.62
N GLN A 17 -25.08 2.29 -10.51
CA GLN A 17 -25.05 0.88 -10.11
C GLN A 17 -23.76 0.54 -9.34
N MET A 18 -22.60 1.05 -9.79
CA MET A 18 -21.35 0.85 -9.07
C MET A 18 -21.39 1.55 -7.70
N GLN A 19 -21.93 2.76 -7.62
CA GLN A 19 -22.03 3.51 -6.37
C GLN A 19 -22.94 2.83 -5.35
N GLU A 20 -24.06 2.25 -5.79
CA GLU A 20 -24.96 1.48 -4.96
C GLU A 20 -24.27 0.25 -4.35
N ARG A 21 -23.51 -0.51 -5.16
CA ARG A 21 -22.72 -1.64 -4.68
C ARG A 21 -21.60 -1.22 -3.73
N ILE A 22 -20.95 -0.09 -3.99
CA ILE A 22 -19.96 0.50 -3.08
C ILE A 22 -20.61 0.83 -1.74
N ASN A 23 -21.80 1.45 -1.75
CA ASN A 23 -22.51 1.78 -0.51
C ASN A 23 -22.88 0.52 0.26
N SER A 24 -23.46 -0.48 -0.43
CA SER A 24 -23.80 -1.78 0.17
C SER A 24 -22.61 -2.46 0.83
N TYR A 25 -21.41 -2.36 0.26
CA TYR A 25 -20.20 -2.86 0.91
C TYR A 25 -19.89 -2.12 2.22
N PHE A 26 -19.97 -0.79 2.24
CA PHE A 26 -19.70 -0.03 3.45
C PHE A 26 -20.77 -0.21 4.51
N ASP A 27 -22.03 -0.38 4.12
CA ASP A 27 -23.14 -0.67 5.04
C ASP A 27 -22.92 -2.03 5.69
N ALA A 28 -22.48 -3.04 4.91
CA ALA A 28 -22.06 -4.32 5.46
C ALA A 28 -20.84 -4.17 6.40
N CYS A 29 -19.79 -3.43 6.04
CA CYS A 29 -18.67 -3.22 6.97
C CYS A 29 -19.13 -2.53 8.27
N HIS A 30 -20.11 -1.63 8.20
CA HIS A 30 -20.64 -0.95 9.37
C HIS A 30 -21.45 -1.90 10.28
N GLU A 31 -22.34 -2.70 9.69
CA GLU A 31 -23.15 -3.67 10.43
C GLU A 31 -22.30 -4.74 11.14
N TRP A 32 -21.14 -5.08 10.55
CA TRP A 32 -20.26 -6.13 11.06
C TRP A 32 -19.09 -5.57 11.88
N GLU A 33 -19.06 -4.25 12.12
CA GLU A 33 -17.99 -3.53 12.82
C GLU A 33 -16.58 -3.83 12.26
N GLU A 34 -16.51 -4.03 10.94
CA GLU A 34 -15.27 -4.34 10.23
C GLU A 34 -14.65 -3.09 9.61
N ILE A 35 -13.31 -3.02 9.67
CA ILE A 35 -12.57 -1.97 8.99
C ILE A 35 -12.55 -2.28 7.49
N PRO A 36 -13.05 -1.39 6.63
CA PRO A 36 -13.16 -1.67 5.21
C PRO A 36 -11.77 -1.77 4.57
N THR A 37 -11.62 -2.65 3.58
CA THR A 37 -10.37 -2.88 2.85
C THR A 37 -10.58 -2.79 1.35
N VAL A 38 -9.50 -2.47 0.61
CA VAL A 38 -9.57 -2.39 -0.86
C VAL A 38 -9.88 -3.76 -1.45
N SER A 39 -9.29 -4.84 -0.90
CA SER A 39 -9.54 -6.21 -1.33
C SER A 39 -10.98 -6.64 -1.06
N GLY A 40 -11.53 -6.34 0.12
CA GLY A 40 -12.92 -6.62 0.46
C GLY A 40 -13.89 -5.89 -0.47
N LEU A 41 -13.63 -4.62 -0.75
CA LEU A 41 -14.41 -3.86 -1.75
C LEU A 41 -14.35 -4.51 -3.13
N CYS A 42 -13.17 -4.94 -3.58
CA CYS A 42 -13.02 -5.59 -4.89
C CYS A 42 -13.82 -6.89 -4.97
N LEU A 43 -13.76 -7.72 -3.94
CA LEU A 43 -14.51 -8.98 -3.85
C LEU A 43 -16.02 -8.72 -3.86
N HIS A 44 -16.50 -7.74 -3.09
CA HIS A 44 -17.91 -7.38 -3.06
C HIS A 44 -18.41 -6.85 -4.41
N LEU A 45 -17.57 -6.13 -5.14
CA LEU A 45 -17.85 -5.65 -6.51
C LEU A 45 -17.69 -6.76 -7.59
N GLY A 46 -17.28 -7.98 -7.22
CA GLY A 46 -17.10 -9.10 -8.15
C GLY A 46 -15.85 -9.00 -9.03
N PHE A 47 -14.88 -8.17 -8.63
CA PHE A 47 -13.55 -8.15 -9.26
C PHE A 47 -12.69 -9.30 -8.72
N THR A 48 -11.87 -9.88 -9.60
CA THR A 48 -10.91 -10.92 -9.24
C THR A 48 -9.57 -10.37 -8.82
N ASP A 49 -9.28 -9.11 -9.17
CA ASP A 49 -7.97 -8.48 -8.96
C ASP A 49 -8.13 -6.99 -8.63
N PRO A 50 -7.43 -6.45 -7.62
CA PRO A 50 -7.47 -5.03 -7.27
C PRO A 50 -7.00 -4.08 -8.38
N SER A 51 -6.12 -4.54 -9.28
CA SER A 51 -5.67 -3.74 -10.42
C SER A 51 -6.79 -3.51 -11.42
N ALA A 52 -7.78 -4.41 -11.49
CA ALA A 52 -8.98 -4.18 -12.29
C ALA A 52 -9.76 -2.95 -11.78
N LEU A 53 -9.90 -2.78 -10.46
CA LEU A 53 -10.54 -1.59 -9.89
C LEU A 53 -9.76 -0.32 -10.24
N LYS A 54 -8.43 -0.35 -10.15
CA LYS A 54 -7.55 0.76 -10.56
C LYS A 54 -7.70 1.09 -12.04
N TYR A 55 -7.79 0.09 -12.91
CA TYR A 55 -8.01 0.27 -14.35
C TYR A 55 -9.33 1.00 -14.63
N TYR A 56 -10.42 0.66 -13.92
CA TYR A 56 -11.69 1.39 -14.04
C TYR A 56 -11.55 2.85 -13.63
N ALA A 57 -10.71 3.14 -12.63
CA ALA A 57 -10.50 4.48 -12.08
C ALA A 57 -9.51 5.37 -12.84
N THR A 58 -8.73 4.85 -13.81
CA THR A 58 -7.71 5.64 -14.53
C THR A 58 -7.72 5.44 -16.04
N ALA A 59 -7.73 4.20 -16.53
CA ALA A 59 -7.40 3.87 -17.92
C ALA A 59 -8.59 3.34 -18.74
N SER A 60 -9.71 3.01 -18.10
CA SER A 60 -10.88 2.51 -18.82
C SER A 60 -11.53 3.59 -19.68
N LYS A 61 -12.14 3.22 -20.80
CA LYS A 61 -12.92 4.15 -21.64
C LYS A 61 -14.09 4.83 -20.90
N ALA A 62 -14.53 4.24 -19.78
CA ALA A 62 -15.59 4.80 -18.93
C ALA A 62 -15.05 5.43 -17.63
N HIS A 63 -13.73 5.66 -17.56
CA HIS A 63 -13.06 6.30 -16.43
C HIS A 63 -13.80 7.54 -15.94
N ALA A 64 -14.27 8.40 -16.84
CA ALA A 64 -14.95 9.65 -16.49
C ALA A 64 -16.23 9.42 -15.64
N HIS A 65 -16.92 8.29 -15.84
CA HIS A 65 -18.14 7.96 -15.12
C HIS A 65 -17.84 7.32 -13.75
N PHE A 66 -16.80 6.49 -13.65
CA PHE A 66 -16.55 5.66 -12.47
C PHE A 66 -15.48 6.20 -11.52
N SER A 67 -14.56 7.03 -12.01
CA SER A 67 -13.37 7.43 -11.25
C SER A 67 -13.70 8.15 -9.94
N LYS A 68 -14.69 9.04 -9.96
CA LYS A 68 -15.11 9.79 -8.77
C LYS A 68 -15.66 8.86 -7.68
N ALA A 69 -16.51 7.90 -8.06
CA ALA A 69 -17.07 6.93 -7.12
C ALA A 69 -15.97 6.05 -6.50
N ILE A 70 -15.07 5.52 -7.33
CA ILE A 70 -13.97 4.66 -6.86
C ILE A 70 -12.99 5.44 -5.98
N ARG A 71 -12.53 6.62 -6.41
CA ARG A 71 -11.59 7.45 -5.62
C ARG A 71 -12.21 7.83 -4.27
N ARG A 72 -13.50 8.17 -4.24
CA ARG A 72 -14.21 8.45 -2.99
C ARG A 72 -14.28 7.23 -2.07
N ALA A 73 -14.51 6.05 -2.62
CA ALA A 73 -14.51 4.80 -1.84
C ALA A 73 -13.12 4.51 -1.25
N LEU A 74 -12.06 4.65 -2.04
CA LEU A 74 -10.68 4.46 -1.56
C LEU A 74 -10.32 5.47 -0.47
N MET A 75 -10.70 6.74 -0.64
CA MET A 75 -10.51 7.76 0.39
C MET A 75 -11.29 7.45 1.67
N LYS A 76 -12.51 6.92 1.55
CA LYS A 76 -13.31 6.49 2.71
C LYS A 76 -12.63 5.34 3.47
N ILE A 77 -12.05 4.37 2.74
CA ILE A 77 -11.26 3.28 3.34
C ILE A 77 -10.08 3.84 4.14
N GLU A 78 -9.32 4.75 3.55
CA GLU A 78 -8.19 5.40 4.23
C GLU A 78 -8.63 6.16 5.47
N ALA A 79 -9.70 6.96 5.37
CA ALA A 79 -10.25 7.71 6.48
C ALA A 79 -10.73 6.80 7.63
N CYS A 80 -11.38 5.67 7.32
CA CYS A 80 -11.78 4.70 8.35
C CYS A 80 -10.57 4.10 9.08
N LYS A 81 -9.51 3.74 8.35
CA LYS A 81 -8.27 3.21 8.97
C LYS A 81 -7.59 4.26 9.85
N ALA A 82 -7.53 5.51 9.37
CA ALA A 82 -6.99 6.63 10.13
C ALA A 82 -7.77 6.88 11.42
N GLN A 83 -9.11 6.90 11.33
CA GLN A 83 -9.98 7.10 12.49
C GLN A 83 -9.81 5.97 13.51
N ALA A 84 -9.73 4.72 13.06
CA ALA A 84 -9.53 3.58 13.94
C ALA A 84 -8.18 3.61 14.70
N LEU A 85 -7.16 4.29 14.15
CA LEU A 85 -5.91 4.55 14.88
C LEU A 85 -6.05 5.66 15.93
N VAL A 86 -6.90 6.67 15.67
CA VAL A 86 -7.18 7.77 16.60
C VAL A 86 -8.04 7.29 17.77
N ASP A 87 -9.04 6.46 17.48
CA ASP A 87 -9.95 5.93 18.51
C ASP A 87 -9.20 5.02 19.50
N GLY A 88 -8.14 4.33 19.05
CA GLY A 88 -7.22 3.62 19.92
C GLY A 88 -7.79 2.34 20.57
N GLU A 89 -9.02 1.97 20.27
CA GLU A 89 -9.73 0.83 20.88
C GLU A 89 -9.36 -0.55 20.28
N LEU A 90 -8.36 -0.60 19.39
CA LEU A 90 -8.01 -1.81 18.68
C LEU A 90 -6.94 -2.63 19.40
N GLU A 91 -7.07 -3.95 19.34
CA GLU A 91 -6.04 -4.90 19.76
C GLU A 91 -4.66 -4.53 19.17
N PRO A 92 -3.55 -4.64 19.93
CA PRO A 92 -2.23 -4.18 19.49
C PRO A 92 -1.75 -4.78 18.17
N GLY A 93 -2.17 -6.01 17.85
CA GLY A 93 -1.89 -6.65 16.57
C GLY A 93 -2.60 -5.99 15.38
N ARG A 94 -3.86 -5.59 15.55
CA ARG A 94 -4.67 -4.92 14.53
C ARG A 94 -4.15 -3.50 14.28
N LEU A 95 -3.78 -2.79 15.34
CA LEU A 95 -3.19 -1.45 15.24
C LEU A 95 -1.90 -1.44 14.41
N ARG A 96 -0.96 -2.36 14.68
CA ARG A 96 0.27 -2.50 13.87
C ARG A 96 -0.01 -2.82 12.40
N GLY A 97 -1.01 -3.67 12.14
CA GLY A 97 -1.44 -3.99 10.78
C GLY A 97 -1.93 -2.76 10.00
N LEU A 98 -2.73 -1.91 10.65
CA LEU A 98 -3.23 -0.66 10.05
C LEU A 98 -2.11 0.34 9.79
N MET A 99 -1.19 0.53 10.74
CA MET A 99 -0.04 1.42 10.56
C MET A 99 0.84 0.94 9.40
N PHE A 100 1.08 -0.37 9.29
CA PHE A 100 1.82 -0.96 8.17
C PHE A 100 1.13 -0.70 6.84
N ASP A 101 -0.18 -0.94 6.76
CA ASP A 101 -0.95 -0.74 5.53
C ASP A 101 -0.96 0.74 5.10
N LEU A 102 -1.18 1.68 6.02
CA LEU A 102 -1.13 3.12 5.71
C LEU A 102 0.26 3.55 5.22
N ARG A 103 1.32 3.01 5.81
CA ARG A 103 2.70 3.31 5.40
C ARG A 103 3.05 2.74 4.02
N VAL A 104 2.60 1.53 3.72
CA VAL A 104 2.99 0.81 2.48
C VAL A 104 2.07 1.15 1.30
N ASN A 105 0.76 1.26 1.55
CA ASN A 105 -0.24 1.39 0.50
C ASN A 105 -0.80 2.82 0.34
N HIS A 106 -0.65 3.68 1.35
CA HIS A 106 -1.19 5.05 1.36
C HIS A 106 -0.11 6.15 1.45
N ASP A 107 1.18 5.80 1.30
CA ASP A 107 2.31 6.74 1.31
C ASP A 107 2.44 7.58 2.60
N TRP A 108 1.88 7.14 3.73
CA TRP A 108 2.06 7.83 5.01
C TRP A 108 3.52 7.76 5.45
N ARG A 109 4.09 8.91 5.81
CA ARG A 109 5.48 9.02 6.28
C ARG A 109 5.55 9.69 7.64
N GLU A 110 6.34 9.09 8.51
CA GLU A 110 6.72 9.72 9.77
C GLU A 110 7.70 10.86 9.48
N LYS A 111 7.47 12.00 10.12
CA LYS A 111 8.41 13.12 10.09
C LYS A 111 9.54 12.80 11.06
N VAL A 112 10.72 12.47 10.53
CA VAL A 112 11.93 12.31 11.35
C VAL A 112 12.62 13.67 11.43
N SER A 113 12.54 14.33 12.58
CA SER A 113 13.36 15.51 12.88
C SER A 113 14.74 15.06 13.33
N VAL A 114 15.65 14.85 12.39
CA VAL A 114 17.07 14.70 12.74
C VAL A 114 17.57 16.09 13.13
N LYS A 115 17.82 16.32 14.43
CA LYS A 115 18.68 17.43 14.82
C LYS A 115 20.05 17.10 14.24
N ALA A 116 20.51 17.90 13.28
CA ALA A 116 21.90 17.87 12.88
C ALA A 116 22.71 18.36 14.07
N GLU A 117 23.10 17.45 14.96
CA GLU A 117 24.23 17.72 15.83
C GLU A 117 25.45 17.82 14.92
N GLU A 118 26.12 18.97 14.95
CA GLU A 118 27.45 19.11 14.35
C GLU A 118 28.32 17.95 14.85
N PRO A 119 29.18 17.35 14.00
CA PRO A 119 29.85 16.10 14.32
C PRO A 119 30.80 16.26 15.52
N GLY A 120 30.29 16.02 16.72
CA GLY A 120 31.03 15.58 17.89
C GLY A 120 31.29 14.08 17.75
N ASN A 121 32.43 13.74 17.17
CA ASN A 121 33.14 12.45 17.24
C ASN A 121 32.42 11.27 17.94
N ALA A 122 31.50 10.60 17.26
CA ALA A 122 31.06 9.24 17.59
C ALA A 122 30.33 8.59 16.40
N GLY A 123 31.08 8.32 15.32
CA GLY A 123 30.54 7.61 14.16
C GLY A 123 30.48 6.11 14.38
N CYS A 124 29.27 5.53 14.47
CA CYS A 124 29.05 4.15 14.03
C CYS A 124 28.89 4.17 12.50
N GLY A 125 30.01 4.34 11.80
CA GLY A 125 30.07 4.31 10.35
C GLY A 125 30.41 2.91 9.87
N VAL A 126 29.59 2.36 8.97
CA VAL A 126 30.03 1.22 8.16
C VAL A 126 31.19 1.73 7.29
N ALA A 127 32.41 1.33 7.63
CA ALA A 127 33.59 1.72 6.89
C ALA A 127 33.58 1.02 5.51
N VAL A 128 33.39 1.80 4.44
CA VAL A 128 33.70 1.34 3.09
C VAL A 128 35.23 1.25 2.99
N ILE A 129 35.77 0.07 3.24
CA ILE A 129 37.19 -0.20 3.03
C ILE A 129 37.46 -0.26 1.52
N GLY A 130 38.36 0.60 1.04
CA GLY A 130 38.84 0.56 -0.35
C GLY A 130 39.47 -0.79 -0.70
N TRP A 131 39.48 -1.11 -2.00
CA TRP A 131 39.86 -2.42 -2.55
C TRP A 131 41.24 -2.91 -2.07
N GLU A 132 42.20 -2.00 -1.90
CA GLU A 132 43.55 -2.32 -1.39
C GLU A 132 43.51 -2.85 0.05
N LYS A 133 42.76 -2.18 0.93
CA LYS A 133 42.61 -2.55 2.35
C LYS A 133 41.77 -3.81 2.54
N PHE A 134 40.85 -4.08 1.62
CA PHE A 134 40.14 -5.36 1.56
C PHE A 134 41.10 -6.51 1.22
N ASN A 135 42.00 -6.30 0.26
CA ASN A 135 42.93 -7.33 -0.21
C ASN A 135 43.99 -7.69 0.85
N GLU A 136 44.53 -6.69 1.56
CA GLU A 136 45.45 -6.89 2.68
C GLU A 136 44.80 -7.72 3.81
N ASN A 137 43.60 -7.32 4.24
CA ASN A 137 42.85 -8.05 5.27
C ASN A 137 42.50 -9.48 4.84
N TRP A 138 42.23 -9.70 3.55
CA TRP A 138 41.96 -11.04 3.03
C TRP A 138 43.21 -11.93 3.06
N GLN A 139 44.38 -11.40 2.67
CA GLN A 139 45.64 -12.15 2.71
C GLN A 139 46.07 -12.50 4.13
N GLU A 140 45.95 -11.58 5.09
CA GLU A 140 46.28 -11.85 6.48
C GLU A 140 45.42 -12.96 7.11
N ARG A 141 44.13 -12.99 6.78
CA ARG A 141 43.20 -14.03 7.27
C ARG A 141 43.50 -15.40 6.67
N MET A 142 43.95 -15.44 5.43
CA MET A 142 44.33 -16.69 4.75
C MET A 142 45.67 -17.25 5.25
N LEU A 143 46.61 -16.40 5.66
CA LEU A 143 47.90 -16.81 6.23
C LEU A 143 47.78 -17.30 7.67
N LYS A 144 46.90 -16.70 8.49
CA LYS A 144 46.64 -17.13 9.88
C LYS A 144 45.83 -18.43 10.00
N GLY A 145 45.23 -18.93 8.91
CA GLY A 145 44.48 -20.19 8.87
C GLY A 145 45.30 -21.44 8.50
N LYS A 146 46.63 -21.32 8.38
CA LYS A 146 47.55 -22.44 8.12
C LYS A 146 48.65 -22.55 9.20
N ALA A 147 48.23 -22.52 10.46
CA ALA A 147 49.03 -22.95 11.60
C ALA A 147 48.33 -24.13 12.27
#